data_AF-A0A4R2B2P0-F1
#
_entry.id   AF-A0A4R2B2P0-F1
#
_cell.length_a   1.000
_cell.length_b   1.000
_cell.length_c   1.000
_cell.angle_alpha   90.00
_cell.angle_beta   90.00
_cell.angle_gamma   90.00
#
_symmetry.space_group_name_H-M   'P 1'
#
loop_
_entity.id
_entity.type
_entity.pdbx_description
1 polymer ?
#
loop_
_entity_poly.entity_id
_entity_poly.type
_entity_poly.pdbx_seq_one_letter_code
_entity_poly.pdbx_strand_id
1 'polypeptide(L)'
;MKTQRKYAWPVFLFFFFVAAWTVIGQLSFYSQPTDDEAGMVDVYNVYYVLEIQKFLGIGNHDLNSRVQENLEEKGMTDLEEIMLSPLPAIWFLTRVLQEKPSDIQAKEFTSFVLSLQQDNGMFVNENGEELQEGENITPYLFSTKLAIEILNRYEEPIPKQKELIQAITDRLDNRLDYGKDMILDGNNLLILEILVHLDPEAKILQRARETISMDMIQVSFLKENFSLGEWTTLKGIADILHPGKPFNKVIQSHVETQLKDLQLKNGAFRFPESQEPAILSTYLAILLMKEWEIDIPKKENILEYTDEIAEASF
;
A
#
# COMPACT_ATOMS: atom_id res chain seq x y z
N MET A 1 -50.13 8.27 -27.32
CA MET A 1 -49.27 9.34 -26.78
C MET A 1 -47.90 8.74 -26.46
N LYS A 2 -46.86 9.26 -27.13
CA LYS A 2 -45.44 8.97 -26.87
C LYS A 2 -44.89 10.12 -26.03
N THR A 3 -44.28 9.83 -24.89
CA THR A 3 -43.34 10.73 -24.19
C THR A 3 -42.33 9.86 -23.43
N GLN A 4 -41.27 9.48 -24.14
CA GLN A 4 -39.86 9.76 -23.85
C GLN A 4 -39.31 9.13 -22.55
N ARG A 5 -38.78 7.91 -22.71
CA ARG A 5 -37.59 7.43 -21.99
C ARG A 5 -36.43 8.37 -22.30
N LYS A 6 -35.82 8.99 -21.29
CA LYS A 6 -34.58 9.75 -21.44
C LYS A 6 -33.73 9.61 -20.16
N TYR A 7 -32.59 8.97 -20.35
CA TYR A 7 -31.37 8.94 -19.53
C TYR A 7 -31.42 8.19 -18.18
N ALA A 8 -31.07 6.89 -18.23
CA ALA A 8 -30.45 6.18 -17.11
C ALA A 8 -29.26 5.31 -17.60
N TRP A 9 -28.63 5.75 -18.69
CA TRP A 9 -27.52 5.05 -19.36
C TRP A 9 -26.41 6.04 -19.74
N PRO A 10 -25.96 6.86 -18.77
CA PRO A 10 -24.51 7.05 -18.62
C PRO A 10 -24.00 7.03 -17.16
N VAL A 11 -24.83 6.72 -16.15
CA VAL A 11 -24.36 6.67 -14.75
C VAL A 11 -23.67 5.35 -14.42
N PHE A 12 -24.01 4.26 -15.12
CA PHE A 12 -23.39 2.94 -14.91
C PHE A 12 -21.96 2.81 -15.46
N LEU A 13 -21.53 3.70 -16.36
CA LEU A 13 -20.18 3.69 -16.94
C LEU A 13 -19.18 4.56 -16.18
N PHE A 14 -19.63 5.38 -15.22
CA PHE A 14 -18.74 6.23 -14.42
C PHE A 14 -18.22 5.51 -13.16
N PHE A 15 -18.99 4.60 -12.58
CA PHE A 15 -18.62 3.91 -11.34
C PHE A 15 -17.66 2.72 -11.51
N PHE A 16 -17.54 2.16 -12.72
CA PHE A 16 -16.57 1.10 -13.00
C PHE A 16 -15.14 1.60 -13.22
N PHE A 17 -14.93 2.91 -13.34
CA PHE A 17 -13.60 3.50 -13.54
C PHE A 17 -12.91 3.94 -12.23
N VAL A 18 -13.63 3.98 -11.10
CA VAL A 18 -13.11 4.60 -9.85
C VAL A 18 -12.57 3.56 -8.85
N ALA A 19 -13.05 2.31 -8.88
CA ALA A 19 -12.71 1.31 -7.86
C ALA A 19 -11.31 0.69 -8.01
N ALA A 20 -10.80 0.54 -9.24
CA ALA A 20 -9.43 0.09 -9.49
C ALA A 20 -8.41 1.25 -9.41
N TRP A 21 -8.90 2.49 -9.49
CA TRP A 21 -8.05 3.69 -9.56
C TRP A 21 -7.71 4.25 -8.17
N THR A 22 -8.40 3.90 -7.09
CA THR A 22 -8.07 4.51 -5.79
C THR A 22 -6.80 3.96 -5.14
N VAL A 23 -6.35 2.74 -5.43
CA VAL A 23 -5.10 2.20 -4.86
C VAL A 23 -3.95 2.30 -5.85
N ILE A 24 -4.16 1.89 -7.11
CA ILE A 24 -3.17 2.06 -8.18
C ILE A 24 -3.04 3.53 -8.56
N GLY A 25 -4.13 4.29 -8.60
CA GLY A 25 -4.09 5.74 -8.84
C GLY A 25 -3.47 6.51 -7.69
N GLN A 26 -3.76 6.21 -6.42
CA GLN A 26 -3.03 6.87 -5.33
C GLN A 26 -1.53 6.55 -5.42
N LEU A 27 -1.13 5.30 -5.64
CA LEU A 27 0.29 4.94 -5.85
C LEU A 27 0.91 5.50 -7.15
N SER A 28 0.12 5.72 -8.21
CA SER A 28 0.59 6.25 -9.50
C SER A 28 0.47 7.78 -9.63
N PHE A 29 -0.25 8.46 -8.73
CA PHE A 29 -0.32 9.93 -8.62
C PHE A 29 0.79 10.51 -7.75
N TYR A 30 1.44 9.70 -6.91
CA TYR A 30 2.72 10.06 -6.31
C TYR A 30 3.79 9.97 -7.41
N SER A 31 3.93 11.08 -8.12
CA SER A 31 4.83 11.24 -9.26
C SER A 31 6.23 10.71 -8.98
N GLN A 32 6.81 10.04 -9.96
CA GLN A 32 8.27 9.92 -10.06
C GLN A 32 8.88 11.32 -9.90
N PRO A 33 9.92 11.50 -9.07
CA PRO A 33 10.65 12.76 -9.05
C PRO A 33 11.12 13.09 -10.47
N THR A 34 10.94 14.35 -10.88
CA THR A 34 11.53 14.84 -12.12
C THR A 34 13.04 15.01 -11.91
N ASP A 35 13.83 14.45 -12.83
CA ASP A 35 15.30 14.40 -12.79
C ASP A 35 16.02 15.72 -12.46
N ASP A 36 17.18 15.51 -11.81
CA ASP A 36 18.46 16.24 -11.90
C ASP A 36 18.82 17.42 -10.97
N GLU A 37 17.94 18.00 -10.14
CA GLU A 37 18.33 19.20 -9.37
C GLU A 37 18.48 19.04 -7.84
N ALA A 38 18.12 17.91 -7.22
CA ALA A 38 18.10 17.80 -5.75
C ALA A 38 19.18 16.92 -5.09
N GLY A 39 19.98 16.14 -5.84
CA GLY A 39 21.10 15.36 -5.26
C GLY A 39 20.70 14.42 -4.11
N MET A 40 19.50 13.84 -4.18
CA MET A 40 18.90 13.01 -3.14
C MET A 40 18.32 11.76 -3.78
N VAL A 41 18.55 10.61 -3.14
CA VAL A 41 18.21 9.30 -3.67
C VAL A 41 16.69 9.11 -3.80
N ASP A 42 16.22 8.45 -4.88
CA ASP A 42 14.82 8.06 -5.04
C ASP A 42 14.44 6.97 -4.01
N VAL A 43 13.98 7.41 -2.84
CA VAL A 43 13.61 6.54 -1.71
C VAL A 43 12.45 5.59 -2.04
N TYR A 44 11.61 5.92 -3.03
CA TYR A 44 10.53 5.06 -3.49
C TYR A 44 11.11 3.86 -4.25
N ASN A 45 11.96 4.10 -5.25
CA ASN A 45 12.56 3.03 -6.03
C ASN A 45 13.50 2.16 -5.18
N VAL A 46 14.34 2.80 -4.36
CA VAL A 46 15.27 2.10 -3.46
C VAL A 46 14.54 1.19 -2.48
N TYR A 47 13.43 1.64 -1.90
CA TYR A 47 12.63 0.80 -1.00
C TYR A 47 12.21 -0.51 -1.65
N TYR A 48 11.62 -0.44 -2.85
CA TYR A 48 11.16 -1.63 -3.54
C TYR A 48 12.32 -2.51 -4.00
N VAL A 49 13.44 -1.92 -4.44
CA VAL A 49 14.65 -2.69 -4.77
C VAL A 49 15.12 -3.49 -3.55
N LEU A 50 15.31 -2.83 -2.39
CA LEU A 50 15.79 -3.49 -1.18
C LEU A 50 14.86 -4.62 -0.73
N GLU A 51 13.54 -4.41 -0.75
CA GLU A 51 12.58 -5.44 -0.36
C GLU A 51 12.54 -6.61 -1.36
N ILE A 52 12.61 -6.35 -2.67
CA ILE A 52 12.71 -7.39 -3.70
C ILE A 52 13.98 -8.23 -3.48
N GLN A 53 15.15 -7.59 -3.35
CA GLN A 53 16.43 -8.28 -3.17
C GLN A 53 16.44 -9.13 -1.89
N LYS A 54 15.86 -8.60 -0.81
CA LYS A 54 15.64 -9.32 0.45
C LYS A 54 14.75 -10.56 0.27
N PHE A 55 13.64 -10.46 -0.47
CA PHE A 55 12.78 -11.63 -0.75
C PHE A 55 13.51 -12.72 -1.56
N LEU A 56 14.44 -12.31 -2.43
CA LEU A 56 15.30 -13.20 -3.20
C LEU A 56 16.46 -13.79 -2.39
N GLY A 57 16.65 -13.37 -1.13
CA GLY A 57 17.65 -13.90 -0.22
C GLY A 57 19.04 -13.28 -0.38
N ILE A 58 19.13 -12.08 -0.97
CA ILE A 58 20.37 -11.35 -1.16
C ILE A 58 20.35 -10.11 -0.29
N GLY A 59 21.30 -10.02 0.65
CA GLY A 59 21.58 -8.80 1.40
C GLY A 59 22.57 -7.95 0.61
N ASN A 60 22.12 -6.86 -0.02
CA ASN A 60 23.01 -5.96 -0.75
C ASN A 60 23.63 -4.95 0.22
N HIS A 61 24.70 -5.36 0.91
CA HIS A 61 25.38 -4.52 1.91
C HIS A 61 25.88 -3.20 1.30
N ASP A 62 26.32 -3.20 0.04
CA ASP A 62 26.83 -2.00 -0.64
C ASP A 62 25.72 -0.96 -0.89
N LEU A 63 24.58 -1.39 -1.44
CA LEU A 63 23.42 -0.51 -1.63
C LEU A 63 22.94 0.06 -0.29
N ASN A 64 22.84 -0.78 0.76
CA ASN A 64 22.42 -0.31 2.08
C ASN A 64 23.37 0.76 2.65
N SER A 65 24.69 0.59 2.50
CA SER A 65 25.68 1.59 2.91
C SER A 65 25.54 2.88 2.13
N ARG A 66 25.39 2.81 0.80
CA ARG A 66 25.17 4.00 -0.05
C ARG A 66 23.90 4.76 0.32
N VAL A 67 22.81 4.04 0.59
CA VAL A 67 21.54 4.63 1.06
C VAL A 67 21.74 5.33 2.39
N GLN A 68 22.41 4.68 3.34
CA GLN A 68 22.71 5.25 4.65
C GLN A 68 23.52 6.56 4.53
N GLU A 69 24.63 6.54 3.78
CA GLU A 69 25.49 7.71 3.56
C GLU A 69 24.76 8.90 2.92
N ASN A 70 23.78 8.65 2.04
CA ASN A 70 23.03 9.71 1.37
C ASN A 70 21.90 10.31 2.22
N LEU A 71 21.32 9.53 3.13
CA LEU A 71 20.05 9.84 3.78
C LEU A 71 20.16 10.13 5.29
N GLU A 72 21.24 9.73 5.95
CA GLU A 72 21.34 9.79 7.41
C GLU A 72 21.33 11.22 8.00
N GLU A 73 21.76 12.20 7.22
CA GLU A 73 21.78 13.62 7.63
C GLU A 73 20.59 14.43 7.10
N LYS A 74 19.68 13.80 6.32
CA LYS A 74 18.61 14.52 5.60
C LYS A 74 17.41 14.82 6.50
N GLY A 75 17.08 16.10 6.65
CA GLY A 75 16.00 16.56 7.53
C GLY A 75 14.66 16.70 6.81
N MET A 76 13.66 17.26 7.51
CA MET A 76 12.35 17.57 6.92
C MET A 76 12.44 18.54 5.73
N THR A 77 13.30 19.55 5.81
CA THR A 77 13.49 20.54 4.73
C THR A 77 13.92 19.88 3.43
N ASP A 78 14.85 18.92 3.49
CA ASP A 78 15.29 18.19 2.30
C ASP A 78 14.16 17.34 1.71
N LEU A 79 13.27 16.78 2.54
CA LEU A 79 12.14 15.97 2.08
C LEU A 79 11.02 16.80 1.43
N GLU A 80 10.76 18.00 1.96
CA GLU A 80 9.77 18.94 1.44
C GLU A 80 10.13 19.51 0.06
N GLU A 81 11.42 19.64 -0.26
CA GLU A 81 11.88 20.19 -1.53
C GLU A 81 11.73 19.21 -2.72
N ILE A 82 11.55 17.92 -2.46
CA ILE A 82 11.76 16.86 -3.47
C ILE A 82 10.49 16.09 -3.79
N MET A 83 9.65 15.86 -2.79
CA MET A 83 8.46 15.03 -2.92
C MET A 83 7.20 15.90 -2.84
N LEU A 84 6.22 15.59 -3.67
CA LEU A 84 4.90 16.23 -3.62
C LEU A 84 4.20 16.04 -2.26
N SER A 85 4.63 15.08 -1.43
CA SER A 85 4.08 14.87 -0.09
C SER A 85 5.14 14.33 0.90
N PRO A 86 5.38 15.01 2.03
CA PRO A 86 6.40 14.59 3.00
C PRO A 86 6.07 13.31 3.77
N LEU A 87 4.79 12.99 4.02
CA LEU A 87 4.41 11.82 4.83
C LEU A 87 4.84 10.48 4.19
N PRO A 88 4.54 10.20 2.90
CA PRO A 88 5.11 9.05 2.20
C PRO A 88 6.64 9.07 2.17
N ALA A 89 7.27 10.25 2.02
CA ALA A 89 8.72 10.38 1.98
C ALA A 89 9.38 9.91 3.28
N ILE A 90 8.87 10.39 4.42
CA ILE A 90 9.30 9.96 5.74
C ILE A 90 9.11 8.46 5.88
N TRP A 91 7.95 7.93 5.46
CA TRP A 91 7.67 6.50 5.54
C TRP A 91 8.70 5.66 4.77
N PHE A 92 8.97 5.99 3.50
CA PHE A 92 9.99 5.29 2.70
C PHE A 92 11.38 5.43 3.32
N LEU A 93 11.77 6.65 3.70
CA LEU A 93 13.05 6.94 4.36
C LEU A 93 13.24 6.05 5.59
N THR A 94 12.23 5.95 6.44
CA THR A 94 12.30 5.11 7.63
C THR A 94 12.46 3.63 7.31
N ARG A 95 11.96 3.15 6.17
CA ARG A 95 12.03 1.74 5.78
C ARG A 95 13.36 1.39 5.12
N VAL A 96 13.99 2.33 4.43
CA VAL A 96 15.29 2.13 3.76
C VAL A 96 16.47 2.32 4.70
N LEU A 97 16.33 3.16 5.74
CA LEU A 97 17.34 3.29 6.79
C LEU A 97 17.34 2.07 7.71
N GLN A 98 18.46 1.36 7.73
CA GLN A 98 18.66 0.20 8.62
C GLN A 98 18.82 0.62 10.07
N GLU A 99 19.57 1.70 10.30
CA GLU A 99 19.77 2.27 11.63
C GLU A 99 18.65 3.26 11.96
N LYS A 100 18.40 3.46 13.27
CA LYS A 100 17.48 4.49 13.71
C LYS A 100 18.12 5.84 13.38
N PRO A 101 17.40 6.78 12.74
CA PRO A 101 17.91 8.12 12.54
C PRO A 101 18.26 8.79 13.87
N SER A 102 19.01 9.89 13.80
CA SER A 102 19.38 10.67 14.97
C SER A 102 18.13 11.08 15.77
N ASP A 103 18.26 11.24 17.10
CA ASP A 103 17.14 11.64 17.96
C ASP A 103 16.48 12.97 17.52
N ILE A 104 17.28 13.86 16.92
CA ILE A 104 16.79 15.13 16.37
C ILE A 104 15.86 14.88 15.18
N GLN A 105 16.35 14.12 14.20
CA GLN A 105 15.61 13.79 12.98
C GLN A 105 14.35 12.95 13.29
N ALA A 106 14.46 11.98 14.21
CA ALA A 106 13.32 11.21 14.69
C ALA A 106 12.25 12.14 15.30
N LYS A 107 12.64 13.11 16.13
CA LYS A 107 11.73 14.07 16.73
C LYS A 107 11.10 15.02 15.70
N GLU A 108 11.84 15.44 14.69
CA GLU A 108 11.31 16.25 13.59
C GLU A 108 10.22 15.50 12.83
N PHE A 109 10.50 14.25 12.44
CA PHE A 109 9.53 13.40 11.74
C PHE A 109 8.28 13.14 12.56
N THR A 110 8.43 12.77 13.84
CA THR A 110 7.27 12.46 14.68
C THR A 110 6.47 13.72 15.00
N SER A 111 7.12 14.88 15.19
CA SER A 111 6.42 16.16 15.38
C SER A 111 5.60 16.55 14.16
N PHE A 112 6.16 16.36 12.95
CA PHE A 112 5.44 16.58 11.69
C PHE A 112 4.26 15.61 11.56
N VAL A 113 4.46 14.30 11.76
CA VAL A 113 3.37 13.33 11.66
C VAL A 113 2.25 13.64 12.65
N LEU A 114 2.59 13.99 13.89
CA LEU A 114 1.60 14.37 14.91
C LEU A 114 0.83 15.64 14.54
N SER A 115 1.42 16.57 13.78
CA SER A 115 0.69 17.77 13.32
C SER A 115 -0.36 17.48 12.27
N LEU A 116 -0.30 16.33 11.61
CA LEU A 116 -1.30 15.88 10.63
C LEU A 116 -2.55 15.25 11.27
N GLN A 117 -2.55 15.00 12.59
CA GLN A 117 -3.65 14.31 13.26
C GLN A 117 -4.87 15.22 13.44
N GLN A 118 -6.00 14.78 12.90
CA GLN A 118 -7.30 15.47 12.96
C GLN A 118 -8.07 15.12 14.25
N ASP A 119 -9.21 15.78 14.47
CA ASP A 119 -10.03 15.59 15.68
C ASP A 119 -10.68 14.21 15.80
N ASN A 120 -11.00 13.57 14.68
CA ASN A 120 -11.44 12.18 14.65
C ASN A 120 -10.29 11.16 14.79
N GLY A 121 -9.06 11.62 15.00
CA GLY A 121 -7.87 10.80 15.16
C GLY A 121 -7.21 10.30 13.87
N MET A 122 -7.84 10.51 12.69
CA MET A 122 -7.25 10.23 11.38
C MET A 122 -6.07 11.18 11.08
N PHE A 123 -5.17 10.78 10.19
CA PHE A 123 -4.08 11.63 9.72
C PHE A 123 -4.32 12.04 8.27
N VAL A 124 -4.16 13.33 7.97
CA VAL A 124 -4.17 13.87 6.60
C VAL A 124 -2.79 13.70 5.95
N ASN A 125 -2.68 14.03 4.66
CA ASN A 125 -1.44 13.81 3.93
C ASN A 125 -0.45 15.00 4.04
N GLU A 126 -0.98 16.21 4.20
CA GLU A 126 -0.19 17.45 4.30
C GLU A 126 -0.84 18.48 5.23
N ASN A 127 -0.03 19.42 5.73
CA ASN A 127 -0.51 20.48 6.60
C ASN A 127 -1.49 21.40 5.86
N GLY A 128 -2.65 21.67 6.46
CA GLY A 128 -3.69 22.51 5.88
C GLY A 128 -4.82 21.74 5.19
N GLU A 129 -4.69 20.43 5.02
CA GLU A 129 -5.85 19.57 4.77
C GLU A 129 -6.70 19.46 6.03
N GLU A 130 -8.01 19.69 5.89
CA GLU A 130 -8.99 19.53 6.96
C GLU A 130 -10.02 18.48 6.55
N LEU A 131 -10.35 17.59 7.48
CA LEU A 131 -11.46 16.67 7.37
C LEU A 131 -12.75 17.42 7.72
N GLN A 132 -13.66 17.64 6.75
CA GLN A 132 -14.93 18.28 7.11
C GLN A 132 -15.82 17.30 7.89
N GLU A 133 -16.63 17.86 8.78
CA GLU A 133 -17.56 17.08 9.59
C GLU A 133 -18.55 16.31 8.70
N GLY A 134 -18.57 14.97 8.84
CA GLY A 134 -19.41 14.08 8.02
C GLY A 134 -18.80 13.65 6.70
N GLU A 135 -17.55 14.03 6.39
CA GLU A 135 -16.86 13.55 5.19
C GLU A 135 -16.45 12.08 5.27
N ASN A 136 -16.31 11.50 4.08
CA ASN A 136 -15.84 10.15 3.90
C ASN A 136 -14.37 10.05 4.35
N ILE A 137 -14.06 9.26 5.37
CA ILE A 137 -12.68 9.07 5.86
C ILE A 137 -11.78 8.26 4.90
N THR A 138 -12.33 7.70 3.83
CA THR A 138 -11.62 6.81 2.89
C THR A 138 -10.34 7.42 2.29
N PRO A 139 -10.30 8.69 1.86
CA PRO A 139 -9.10 9.30 1.30
C PRO A 139 -7.91 9.31 2.26
N TYR A 140 -8.17 9.28 3.57
CA TYR A 140 -7.17 9.43 4.63
C TYR A 140 -6.73 8.09 5.26
N LEU A 141 -7.24 6.95 4.77
CA LEU A 141 -6.88 5.63 5.30
C LEU A 141 -5.39 5.32 5.07
N PHE A 142 -4.87 5.67 3.89
CA PHE A 142 -3.48 5.42 3.54
C PHE A 142 -2.54 6.27 4.38
N SER A 143 -2.73 7.60 4.42
CA SER A 143 -1.96 8.51 5.27
C SER A 143 -2.02 8.11 6.75
N THR A 144 -3.19 7.72 7.24
CA THR A 144 -3.35 7.20 8.61
C THR A 144 -2.50 5.96 8.89
N LYS A 145 -2.50 4.98 7.98
CA LYS A 145 -1.63 3.79 8.11
C LYS A 145 -0.15 4.18 8.14
N LEU A 146 0.30 5.05 7.22
CA LEU A 146 1.69 5.50 7.18
C LEU A 146 2.10 6.20 8.48
N ALA A 147 1.26 7.11 8.97
CA ALA A 147 1.49 7.84 10.22
C ALA A 147 1.64 6.90 11.42
N ILE A 148 0.73 5.92 11.56
CA ILE A 148 0.81 4.91 12.63
C ILE A 148 2.13 4.14 12.53
N GLU A 149 2.51 3.67 11.35
CA GLU A 149 3.76 2.93 11.17
C GLU A 149 5.01 3.75 11.53
N ILE A 150 5.03 5.04 11.17
CA ILE A 150 6.10 5.96 11.52
C ILE A 150 6.17 6.15 13.04
N LEU A 151 5.04 6.49 13.69
CA LEU A 151 4.99 6.72 15.14
C LEU A 151 5.44 5.47 15.91
N ASN A 152 4.98 4.29 15.50
CA ASN A 152 5.39 3.03 16.11
C ASN A 152 6.88 2.74 15.98
N ARG A 153 7.47 3.00 14.81
CA ARG A 153 8.91 2.81 14.61
C ARG A 153 9.73 3.65 15.59
N TYR A 154 9.22 4.84 15.94
CA TYR A 154 9.86 5.75 16.89
C TYR A 154 9.38 5.62 18.33
N GLU A 155 8.50 4.64 18.62
CA GLU A 155 7.91 4.42 19.94
C GLU A 155 7.11 5.62 20.47
N GLU A 156 6.54 6.41 19.56
CA GLU A 156 5.71 7.58 19.90
C GLU A 156 4.23 7.18 20.06
N PRO A 157 3.54 7.72 21.09
CA PRO A 157 2.13 7.44 21.30
C PRO A 157 1.25 8.11 20.23
N ILE A 158 0.05 7.57 20.02
CA ILE A 158 -0.99 8.16 19.16
C ILE A 158 -1.99 8.90 20.07
N PRO A 159 -1.98 10.25 20.14
CA PRO A 159 -2.75 11.00 21.15
C PRO A 159 -4.27 10.76 21.11
N LYS A 160 -4.86 10.71 19.91
CA LYS A 160 -6.31 10.49 19.68
C LYS A 160 -6.62 9.06 19.21
N GLN A 161 -5.94 8.06 19.78
CA GLN A 161 -6.10 6.66 19.37
C GLN A 161 -7.54 6.14 19.52
N LYS A 162 -8.27 6.56 20.56
CA LYS A 162 -9.64 6.09 20.81
C LYS A 162 -10.61 6.62 19.75
N GLU A 163 -10.48 7.89 19.41
CA GLU A 163 -11.25 8.56 18.37
C GLU A 163 -10.98 7.91 17.00
N LEU A 164 -9.71 7.61 16.73
CA LEU A 164 -9.30 6.88 15.53
C LEU A 164 -9.92 5.48 15.46
N ILE A 165 -9.82 4.69 16.52
CA ILE A 165 -10.43 3.35 16.59
C ILE A 165 -11.94 3.45 16.36
N GLN A 166 -12.61 4.43 16.98
CA GLN A 166 -14.04 4.64 16.81
C GLN A 166 -14.39 4.98 15.35
N ALA A 167 -13.70 5.94 14.73
CA ALA A 167 -13.93 6.35 13.35
C ALA A 167 -13.73 5.20 12.35
N ILE A 168 -12.66 4.41 12.52
CA ILE A 168 -12.39 3.26 11.67
C ILE A 168 -13.40 2.13 11.91
N THR A 169 -13.79 1.89 13.16
CA THR A 169 -14.83 0.90 13.52
C THR A 169 -16.15 1.24 12.87
N ASP A 170 -16.62 2.48 12.99
CA ASP A 170 -17.87 2.93 12.39
C ASP A 170 -17.81 2.83 10.86
N ARG A 171 -16.66 3.11 10.26
CA ARG A 171 -16.47 2.95 8.81
C ARG A 171 -16.57 1.48 8.40
N LEU A 172 -15.92 0.57 9.12
CA LEU A 172 -16.01 -0.87 8.85
C LEU A 172 -17.45 -1.36 9.02
N ASP A 173 -18.10 -0.97 10.10
CA ASP A 173 -19.48 -1.36 10.43
C ASP A 173 -20.45 -1.01 9.31
N ASN A 174 -20.41 0.25 8.85
CA ASN A 174 -21.18 0.71 7.69
C ASN A 174 -20.88 -0.13 6.45
N ARG A 175 -19.61 -0.41 6.15
CA ARG A 175 -19.23 -1.18 4.94
C ARG A 175 -19.72 -2.63 5.01
N LEU A 176 -19.71 -3.25 6.20
CA LEU A 176 -20.24 -4.60 6.40
C LEU A 176 -21.75 -4.69 6.17
N ASP A 177 -22.50 -3.60 6.39
CA ASP A 177 -23.95 -3.55 6.16
C ASP A 177 -24.35 -3.47 4.66
N TYR A 178 -23.55 -2.82 3.81
CA TYR A 178 -23.90 -2.58 2.39
C TYR A 178 -23.60 -3.73 1.42
N GLY A 179 -23.03 -4.85 1.90
CA GLY A 179 -22.96 -6.11 1.16
C GLY A 179 -21.71 -6.35 0.28
N LYS A 180 -21.66 -7.55 -0.32
CA LYS A 180 -20.43 -8.24 -0.76
C LYS A 180 -19.57 -7.51 -1.80
N ASP A 181 -20.17 -6.72 -2.69
CA ASP A 181 -19.43 -6.08 -3.80
C ASP A 181 -18.58 -4.88 -3.34
N MET A 182 -18.83 -4.35 -2.13
CA MET A 182 -18.08 -3.22 -1.57
C MET A 182 -17.03 -3.64 -0.53
N ILE A 183 -16.95 -4.92 -0.15
CA ILE A 183 -16.18 -5.30 1.06
C ILE A 183 -14.77 -5.83 0.73
N LEU A 184 -14.49 -6.23 -0.51
CA LEU A 184 -13.19 -6.79 -0.90
C LEU A 184 -12.37 -5.81 -1.73
N ASP A 185 -11.97 -4.70 -1.12
CA ASP A 185 -11.15 -3.66 -1.75
C ASP A 185 -10.01 -3.21 -0.81
N GLY A 186 -9.10 -2.39 -1.36
CA GLY A 186 -7.93 -1.91 -0.60
C GLY A 186 -8.31 -1.07 0.62
N ASN A 187 -9.45 -0.37 0.59
CA ASN A 187 -9.92 0.41 1.73
C ASN A 187 -10.24 -0.48 2.92
N ASN A 188 -10.87 -1.64 2.69
CA ASN A 188 -11.14 -2.58 3.78
C ASN A 188 -9.87 -3.24 4.29
N LEU A 189 -8.90 -3.55 3.42
CA LEU A 189 -7.59 -4.01 3.88
C LEU A 189 -6.96 -2.97 4.83
N LEU A 190 -6.88 -1.70 4.42
CA LEU A 190 -6.31 -0.64 5.25
C LEU A 190 -7.04 -0.49 6.59
N ILE A 191 -8.38 -0.50 6.58
CA ILE A 191 -9.20 -0.46 7.80
C ILE A 191 -8.87 -1.64 8.72
N LEU A 192 -8.80 -2.86 8.19
CA LEU A 192 -8.51 -4.08 8.95
C LEU A 192 -7.08 -4.06 9.52
N GLU A 193 -6.10 -3.62 8.75
CA GLU A 193 -4.71 -3.48 9.20
C GLU A 193 -4.60 -2.48 10.36
N ILE A 194 -5.23 -1.30 10.22
CA ILE A 194 -5.26 -0.28 11.27
C ILE A 194 -5.93 -0.84 12.53
N LEU A 195 -7.08 -1.51 12.41
CA LEU A 195 -7.79 -2.06 13.57
C LEU A 195 -7.03 -3.19 14.24
N VAL A 196 -6.48 -4.16 13.51
CA VAL A 196 -5.69 -5.25 14.09
C VAL A 196 -4.47 -4.71 14.83
N HIS A 197 -3.89 -3.62 14.31
CA HIS A 197 -2.76 -2.99 14.95
C HIS A 197 -3.15 -2.24 16.25
N LEU A 198 -4.24 -1.48 16.25
CA LEU A 198 -4.62 -0.60 17.37
C LEU A 198 -5.55 -1.26 18.42
N ASP A 199 -6.40 -2.18 18.00
CA ASP A 199 -7.36 -2.91 18.84
C ASP A 199 -7.65 -4.32 18.24
N PRO A 200 -6.71 -5.28 18.39
CA PRO A 200 -6.84 -6.62 17.80
C PRO A 200 -8.05 -7.42 18.30
N GLU A 201 -8.60 -7.04 19.45
CA GLU A 201 -9.76 -7.70 20.08
C GLU A 201 -11.08 -6.95 19.80
N ALA A 202 -11.06 -5.96 18.91
CA ALA A 202 -12.25 -5.20 18.54
C ALA A 202 -13.36 -6.14 18.04
N LYS A 203 -14.56 -6.05 18.63
CA LYS A 203 -15.72 -6.89 18.26
C LYS A 203 -16.06 -6.80 16.78
N ILE A 204 -15.79 -5.66 16.14
CA ILE A 204 -16.02 -5.44 14.71
C ILE A 204 -15.17 -6.37 13.83
N LEU A 205 -13.97 -6.76 14.29
CA LEU A 205 -13.13 -7.73 13.58
C LEU A 205 -13.80 -9.10 13.56
N GLN A 206 -14.39 -9.53 14.67
CA GLN A 206 -15.15 -10.78 14.70
C GLN A 206 -16.35 -10.75 13.73
N ARG A 207 -17.11 -9.64 13.72
CA ARG A 207 -18.20 -9.43 12.76
C ARG A 207 -17.69 -9.47 11.31
N ALA A 208 -16.55 -8.85 11.03
CA ALA A 208 -15.92 -8.88 9.71
C ALA A 208 -15.56 -10.31 9.28
N ARG A 209 -15.00 -11.14 10.18
CA ARG A 209 -14.69 -12.55 9.92
C ARG A 209 -15.93 -13.38 9.56
N GLU A 210 -17.04 -13.12 10.23
CA GLU A 210 -18.32 -13.80 10.00
C GLU A 210 -18.98 -13.37 8.69
N THR A 211 -18.82 -12.10 8.32
CA THR A 211 -19.44 -11.49 7.13
C THR A 211 -18.63 -11.79 5.86
N ILE A 212 -17.30 -11.72 5.95
CA ILE A 212 -16.35 -11.91 4.86
C ILE A 212 -15.82 -13.34 4.92
N SER A 213 -16.59 -14.29 4.43
CA SER A 213 -16.15 -15.70 4.39
C SER A 213 -14.93 -15.92 3.50
N MET A 214 -14.11 -16.92 3.82
CA MET A 214 -13.00 -17.35 2.97
C MET A 214 -13.46 -17.69 1.55
N ASP A 215 -14.62 -18.31 1.38
CA ASP A 215 -15.16 -18.65 0.05
C ASP A 215 -15.45 -17.41 -0.80
N MET A 216 -15.93 -16.32 -0.17
CA MET A 216 -16.15 -15.05 -0.85
C MET A 216 -14.84 -14.44 -1.36
N ILE A 217 -13.77 -14.55 -0.58
CA ILE A 217 -12.43 -14.11 -0.98
C ILE A 217 -11.92 -14.98 -2.13
N GLN A 218 -11.99 -16.31 -2.01
CA GLN A 218 -11.52 -17.25 -3.03
C GLN A 218 -12.22 -17.08 -4.37
N VAL A 219 -13.55 -16.91 -4.38
CA VAL A 219 -14.31 -16.65 -5.62
C VAL A 219 -13.88 -15.34 -6.27
N SER A 220 -13.46 -14.34 -5.48
CA SER A 220 -13.03 -13.04 -6.01
C SER A 220 -11.70 -13.12 -6.77
N PHE A 221 -10.80 -14.05 -6.42
CA PHE A 221 -9.58 -14.29 -7.20
C PHE A 221 -9.84 -14.78 -8.63
N LEU A 222 -11.03 -15.35 -8.90
CA LEU A 222 -11.38 -15.91 -10.21
C LEU A 222 -12.09 -14.91 -11.14
N LYS A 223 -12.31 -13.67 -10.69
CA LYS A 223 -12.93 -12.63 -11.51
C LYS A 223 -11.95 -12.18 -12.60
N GLU A 224 -12.47 -11.89 -13.79
CA GLU A 224 -11.68 -11.39 -14.91
C GLU A 224 -11.13 -9.97 -14.62
N ASN A 225 -9.93 -9.66 -15.13
CA ASN A 225 -9.24 -8.35 -15.04
C ASN A 225 -8.69 -7.95 -13.67
N PHE A 226 -8.36 -8.89 -12.80
CA PHE A 226 -7.68 -8.55 -11.55
C PHE A 226 -6.24 -8.06 -11.79
N SER A 227 -5.88 -7.01 -11.06
CA SER A 227 -4.54 -6.48 -10.93
C SER A 227 -3.77 -7.16 -9.80
N LEU A 228 -2.43 -7.08 -9.83
CA LEU A 228 -1.56 -7.54 -8.73
C LEU A 228 -1.92 -6.89 -7.40
N GLY A 229 -2.31 -5.61 -7.42
CA GLY A 229 -2.73 -4.88 -6.23
C GLY A 229 -4.00 -5.46 -5.61
N GLU A 230 -4.97 -5.86 -6.43
CA GLU A 230 -6.21 -6.48 -5.95
C GLU A 230 -5.97 -7.90 -5.42
N TRP A 231 -5.09 -8.70 -6.03
CA TRP A 231 -4.72 -10.01 -5.47
C TRP A 231 -3.99 -9.89 -4.12
N THR A 232 -3.06 -8.95 -4.01
CA THR A 232 -2.38 -8.64 -2.75
C THR A 232 -3.39 -8.20 -1.69
N THR A 233 -4.36 -7.38 -2.09
CA THR A 233 -5.47 -6.94 -1.22
C THR A 233 -6.28 -8.12 -0.70
N LEU A 234 -6.74 -9.01 -1.60
CA LEU A 234 -7.54 -10.17 -1.21
C LEU A 234 -6.75 -11.11 -0.29
N LYS A 235 -5.45 -11.29 -0.55
CA LYS A 235 -4.57 -12.10 0.29
C LYS A 235 -4.42 -11.49 1.69
N GLY A 236 -4.15 -10.20 1.79
CA GLY A 236 -4.06 -9.50 3.08
C GLY A 236 -5.35 -9.59 3.91
N ILE A 237 -6.51 -9.41 3.27
CA ILE A 237 -7.81 -9.58 3.93
C ILE A 237 -7.99 -11.02 4.44
N ALA A 238 -7.59 -12.03 3.64
CA ALA A 238 -7.67 -13.42 4.05
C ALA A 238 -6.77 -13.73 5.24
N ASP A 239 -5.54 -13.23 5.24
CA ASP A 239 -4.59 -13.47 6.32
C ASP A 239 -5.05 -12.84 7.65
N ILE A 240 -5.63 -11.64 7.59
CA ILE A 240 -6.15 -10.94 8.77
C ILE A 240 -7.41 -11.63 9.33
N LEU A 241 -8.37 -11.95 8.46
CA LEU A 241 -9.67 -12.45 8.90
C LEU A 241 -9.68 -13.97 9.12
N HIS A 242 -8.86 -14.72 8.38
CA HIS A 242 -8.84 -16.19 8.38
C HIS A 242 -7.41 -16.73 8.52
N PRO A 243 -6.67 -16.33 9.58
CA PRO A 243 -5.28 -16.71 9.74
C PRO A 243 -5.12 -18.24 9.72
N GLY A 244 -4.16 -18.71 8.93
CA GLY A 244 -3.83 -20.14 8.79
C GLY A 244 -4.82 -20.96 7.95
N LYS A 245 -5.88 -20.36 7.37
CA LYS A 245 -6.73 -21.06 6.41
C LYS A 245 -6.06 -21.08 5.04
N PRO A 246 -5.76 -22.27 4.47
CA PRO A 246 -5.13 -22.34 3.16
C PRO A 246 -6.10 -21.94 2.05
N PHE A 247 -5.57 -21.29 1.02
CA PHE A 247 -6.28 -21.15 -0.26
C PHE A 247 -6.41 -22.51 -0.94
N ASN A 248 -7.51 -22.72 -1.64
CA ASN A 248 -7.69 -23.94 -2.43
C ASN A 248 -6.68 -23.97 -3.60
N LYS A 249 -6.32 -25.19 -4.03
CA LYS A 249 -5.33 -25.41 -5.09
C LYS A 249 -5.71 -24.76 -6.42
N VAL A 250 -7.00 -24.65 -6.73
CA VAL A 250 -7.47 -24.03 -7.98
C VAL A 250 -7.12 -22.55 -7.98
N ILE A 251 -7.32 -21.84 -6.87
CA ILE A 251 -6.93 -20.43 -6.75
C ILE A 251 -5.41 -20.30 -6.83
N GLN A 252 -4.66 -21.16 -6.13
CA GLN A 252 -3.19 -21.13 -6.17
C GLN A 252 -2.67 -21.30 -7.60
N SER A 253 -3.15 -22.32 -8.32
CA SER A 253 -2.76 -22.54 -9.73
C SER A 253 -3.20 -21.41 -10.65
N HIS A 254 -4.35 -20.78 -10.40
CA HIS A 254 -4.81 -19.61 -11.15
C HIS A 254 -3.83 -18.43 -10.97
N VAL A 255 -3.54 -18.05 -9.72
CA VAL A 255 -2.60 -16.96 -9.40
C VAL A 255 -1.21 -17.25 -9.96
N GLU A 256 -0.69 -18.47 -9.79
CA GLU A 256 0.61 -18.88 -10.33
C GLU A 256 0.67 -18.73 -11.86
N THR A 257 -0.39 -19.15 -12.57
CA THR A 257 -0.45 -19.03 -14.04
C THR A 257 -0.43 -17.55 -14.45
N GLN A 258 -1.24 -16.72 -13.81
CA GLN A 258 -1.30 -15.29 -14.14
C GLN A 258 0.02 -14.57 -13.85
N LEU A 259 0.68 -14.88 -12.73
CA LEU A 259 1.97 -14.30 -12.39
C LEU A 259 3.04 -14.66 -13.43
N LYS A 260 3.05 -15.91 -13.93
CA LYS A 260 3.94 -16.33 -15.01
C LYS A 260 3.69 -15.55 -16.31
N ASP A 261 2.43 -15.26 -16.63
CA ASP A 261 2.04 -14.51 -17.83
C ASP A 261 2.43 -13.01 -17.75
N LEU A 262 2.55 -12.47 -16.55
CA LEU A 262 2.99 -11.08 -16.31
C LEU A 262 4.52 -10.93 -16.30
N GLN A 263 5.28 -12.01 -16.15
CA GLN A 263 6.73 -11.94 -16.08
C GLN A 263 7.37 -11.70 -17.46
N LEU A 264 8.14 -10.63 -17.55
CA LEU A 264 8.84 -10.23 -18.77
C LEU A 264 10.14 -11.01 -18.98
N LYS A 265 10.78 -10.81 -20.14
CA LYS A 265 12.05 -11.47 -20.49
C LYS A 265 13.19 -11.10 -19.54
N ASN A 266 13.25 -9.84 -19.12
CA ASN A 266 14.19 -9.32 -18.12
C ASN A 266 13.83 -9.72 -16.67
N GLY A 267 12.90 -10.64 -16.45
CA GLY A 267 12.54 -11.13 -15.12
C GLY A 267 11.55 -10.25 -14.34
N ALA A 268 11.51 -8.95 -14.63
CA ALA A 268 10.57 -7.99 -14.04
C ALA A 268 9.10 -8.31 -14.38
N PHE A 269 8.18 -7.67 -13.65
CA PHE A 269 6.74 -7.81 -13.88
C PHE A 269 6.14 -6.50 -14.35
N ARG A 270 5.12 -6.62 -15.21
CA ARG A 270 4.33 -5.51 -15.75
C ARG A 270 2.97 -5.43 -15.07
N PHE A 271 2.32 -4.28 -15.12
CA PHE A 271 0.88 -4.23 -14.88
C PHE A 271 0.14 -4.88 -16.07
N PRO A 272 -1.02 -5.53 -15.87
CA PRO A 272 -1.77 -6.18 -16.96
C PRO A 272 -2.01 -5.29 -18.20
N GLU A 273 -2.25 -4.00 -17.96
CA GLU A 273 -2.50 -2.94 -18.95
C GLU A 273 -1.23 -2.32 -19.56
N SER A 274 -0.05 -2.61 -19.02
CA SER A 274 1.24 -2.11 -19.50
C SER A 274 2.04 -3.21 -20.18
N GLN A 275 2.89 -2.86 -21.15
CA GLN A 275 3.91 -3.75 -21.70
C GLN A 275 5.29 -3.54 -21.06
N GLU A 276 5.45 -2.43 -20.32
CA GLU A 276 6.71 -2.05 -19.70
C GLU A 276 6.83 -2.63 -18.29
N PRO A 277 8.05 -2.98 -17.85
CA PRO A 277 8.30 -3.38 -16.47
C PRO A 277 8.02 -2.23 -15.51
N ALA A 278 7.52 -2.54 -14.31
CA ALA A 278 7.38 -1.57 -13.23
C ALA A 278 7.88 -2.15 -11.92
N ILE A 279 8.65 -1.36 -11.15
CA ILE A 279 9.24 -1.82 -9.89
C ILE A 279 8.18 -2.21 -8.86
N LEU A 280 7.09 -1.43 -8.77
CA LEU A 280 5.95 -1.73 -7.89
C LEU A 280 5.24 -3.04 -8.30
N SER A 281 5.02 -3.25 -9.59
CA SER A 281 4.44 -4.51 -10.09
C SER A 281 5.35 -5.70 -9.76
N THR A 282 6.66 -5.53 -9.96
CA THR A 282 7.68 -6.54 -9.62
C THR A 282 7.67 -6.88 -8.14
N TYR A 283 7.62 -5.87 -7.26
CA TYR A 283 7.49 -6.06 -5.82
C TYR A 283 6.21 -6.83 -5.45
N LEU A 284 5.04 -6.40 -5.94
CA LEU A 284 3.76 -7.04 -5.62
C LEU A 284 3.71 -8.49 -6.10
N ALA A 285 4.23 -8.77 -7.30
CA ALA A 285 4.31 -10.13 -7.82
C ALA A 285 5.21 -11.02 -6.96
N ILE A 286 6.39 -10.53 -6.57
CA ILE A 286 7.33 -11.28 -5.72
C ILE A 286 6.77 -11.48 -4.31
N LEU A 287 6.11 -10.46 -3.74
CA LEU A 287 5.41 -10.56 -2.46
C LEU A 287 4.35 -11.66 -2.51
N LEU A 288 3.47 -11.65 -3.52
CA LEU A 288 2.47 -12.69 -3.71
C LEU A 288 3.09 -14.08 -3.87
N MET A 289 4.15 -14.21 -4.68
CA MET A 289 4.85 -15.49 -4.83
C MET A 289 5.41 -15.96 -3.50
N LYS A 290 6.01 -15.07 -2.71
CA LYS A 290 6.58 -15.37 -1.40
C LYS A 290 5.52 -15.83 -0.42
N GLU A 291 4.42 -15.10 -0.31
CA GLU A 291 3.31 -15.38 0.60
C GLU A 291 2.54 -16.66 0.25
N TRP A 292 2.56 -17.07 -1.02
CA TRP A 292 1.88 -18.26 -1.53
C TRP A 292 2.84 -19.44 -1.72
N GLU A 293 4.11 -19.30 -1.33
CA GLU A 293 5.17 -20.30 -1.50
C GLU A 293 5.32 -20.76 -2.97
N ILE A 294 5.07 -19.86 -3.92
CA ILE A 294 5.28 -20.07 -5.35
C ILE A 294 6.76 -19.81 -5.66
N ASP A 295 7.37 -20.69 -6.46
CA ASP A 295 8.76 -20.49 -6.89
C ASP A 295 8.88 -19.20 -7.74
N ILE A 296 9.96 -18.45 -7.49
CA ILE A 296 10.24 -17.19 -8.19
C ILE A 296 11.22 -17.48 -9.33
N PRO A 297 10.77 -17.54 -10.60
CA PRO A 297 11.64 -17.77 -11.74
C PRO A 297 12.51 -16.55 -12.08
N LYS A 298 13.61 -16.78 -12.81
CA LYS A 298 14.52 -15.73 -13.35
C LYS A 298 15.07 -14.77 -12.29
N LYS A 299 15.41 -15.30 -11.11
CA LYS A 299 15.94 -14.49 -9.98
C LYS A 299 17.12 -13.62 -10.40
N GLU A 300 18.05 -14.16 -11.19
CA GLU A 300 19.22 -13.43 -11.70
C GLU A 300 18.82 -12.21 -12.54
N ASN A 301 17.91 -12.37 -13.49
CA ASN A 301 17.42 -11.24 -14.30
C ASN A 301 16.65 -10.21 -13.48
N ILE A 302 15.89 -10.64 -12.46
CA ILE A 302 15.22 -9.71 -11.54
C ILE A 302 16.26 -8.86 -10.80
N LEU A 303 17.36 -9.47 -10.37
CA LEU A 303 18.44 -8.76 -9.68
C LEU A 303 19.09 -7.73 -10.60
N GLU A 304 19.47 -8.12 -11.82
CA GLU A 304 20.01 -7.21 -12.83
C GLU A 304 19.08 -6.00 -13.05
N TYR A 305 17.78 -6.24 -13.22
CA TYR A 305 16.79 -5.17 -13.36
C TYR A 305 16.71 -4.25 -12.13
N THR A 306 16.74 -4.83 -10.92
CA THR A 306 16.71 -4.02 -9.69
C THR A 306 18.01 -3.25 -9.45
N ASP A 307 19.15 -3.78 -9.87
CA ASP A 307 20.43 -3.10 -9.77
C ASP A 307 20.50 -1.90 -10.72
N GLU A 308 20.00 -2.04 -11.96
CA GLU A 308 19.86 -0.91 -12.90
C GLU A 308 18.98 0.22 -12.32
N ILE A 309 17.87 -0.13 -11.66
CA ILE A 309 17.01 0.86 -10.99
C ILE A 309 17.71 1.50 -9.81
N ALA A 310 18.41 0.72 -8.99
CA ALA A 310 19.17 1.25 -7.87
C ALA A 310 20.24 2.23 -8.34
N GLU A 311 20.98 1.90 -9.40
CA GLU A 311 21.99 2.79 -9.99
C GLU A 311 21.38 4.09 -10.50
N ALA A 312 20.22 4.03 -11.16
CA ALA A 312 19.50 5.21 -11.64
C ALA A 312 18.83 6.04 -10.53
N SER A 313 18.77 5.53 -9.29
CA SER A 313 18.14 6.22 -8.17
C SER A 313 19.09 7.18 -7.43
N PHE A 314 20.38 7.21 -7.77
CA PHE A 314 21.40 8.09 -7.18
C PHE A 314 21.99 9.03 -8.25
#